data_AF-A0A0Q5DI84-F1
#
_entry.id   AF-A0A0Q5DI84-F1
#
_cell.length_a   1.000
_cell.length_b   1.000
_cell.length_c   1.000
_cell.angle_alpha   90.00
_cell.angle_beta   90.00
_cell.angle_gamma   90.00
#
_symmetry.space_group_name_H-M   'P 1'
#
loop_
_entity.id
_entity.type
_entity.pdbx_description
1 polymer ?
#
loop_
_entity_poly.entity_id
_entity_poly.type
_entity_poly.pdbx_seq_one_letter_code
_entity_poly.pdbx_strand_id
1 'polypeptide(L)'
;MTLAHALTRIIDEYPLAKGEAFSGHALAAVIRNAARSEVTDALGSENNDLLVKGSAGQSGWAEVPWIAVFDPLITRTAMQGY
;
A
#
# COMPACT_ATOMS: atom_id res chain seq x y z
N MET A 1 -13.72 -3.31 2.42
CA MET A 1 -13.86 -2.80 1.03
C MET A 1 -12.99 -3.73 0.23
N THR A 2 -13.51 -4.62 -0.62
CA THR A 2 -12.69 -5.73 -1.16
C THR A 2 -11.34 -5.31 -1.73
N LEU A 3 -10.34 -6.19 -1.66
CA LEU A 3 -9.02 -5.96 -2.28
C LEU A 3 -9.12 -5.50 -3.75
N ALA A 4 -9.99 -6.13 -4.54
CA ALA A 4 -10.23 -5.73 -5.92
C ALA A 4 -10.70 -4.27 -6.03
N HIS A 5 -11.67 -3.86 -5.19
CA HIS A 5 -12.14 -2.48 -5.17
C HIS A 5 -11.04 -1.50 -4.74
N ALA A 6 -10.24 -1.84 -3.73
CA ALA A 6 -9.13 -1.01 -3.28
C ALA A 6 -8.09 -0.81 -4.41
N LEU A 7 -7.73 -1.89 -5.12
CA LEU A 7 -6.80 -1.84 -6.25
C LEU A 7 -7.37 -1.03 -7.43
N THR A 8 -8.63 -1.23 -7.80
CA THR A 8 -9.29 -0.46 -8.87
C THR A 8 -9.25 1.03 -8.56
N ARG A 9 -9.61 1.43 -7.33
CA ARG A 9 -9.53 2.83 -6.91
C ARG A 9 -8.12 3.41 -7.02
N ILE A 10 -7.09 2.64 -6.65
CA ILE A 10 -5.70 3.09 -6.78
C ILE A 10 -5.34 3.28 -8.25
N ILE A 11 -5.67 2.32 -9.11
CA ILE A 11 -5.38 2.39 -10.55
C ILE A 11 -6.05 3.61 -11.19
N ASP A 12 -7.32 3.85 -10.86
CA ASP A 12 -8.13 4.90 -11.49
C ASP A 12 -7.81 6.30 -10.95
N GLU A 13 -7.60 6.44 -9.63
CA GLU A 13 -7.48 7.75 -8.98
C GLU A 13 -6.02 8.25 -8.92
N TYR A 14 -5.01 7.36 -8.88
CA TYR A 14 -3.62 7.75 -8.62
C TYR A 14 -2.99 8.67 -9.69
N PRO A 15 -3.24 8.48 -11.00
CA PRO A 15 -2.65 9.34 -12.03
C PRO A 15 -3.01 10.82 -11.88
N LEU A 16 -4.21 11.12 -11.37
CA LEU A 16 -4.65 12.48 -11.08
C LEU A 16 -4.21 12.92 -9.69
N ALA A 17 -4.44 12.08 -8.67
CA ALA A 17 -4.13 12.39 -7.28
C ALA A 17 -2.66 12.78 -7.08
N LYS A 18 -1.73 12.19 -7.85
CA LYS A 18 -0.30 12.52 -7.74
C LYS A 18 0.06 13.97 -8.11
N GLY A 19 -0.84 14.68 -8.79
CA GLY A 19 -0.74 16.12 -9.07
C GLY A 19 -1.35 17.02 -7.98
N GLU A 20 -1.98 16.43 -6.95
CA GLU A 20 -2.68 17.14 -5.90
C GLU A 20 -1.86 17.28 -4.60
N ALA A 21 -2.38 18.07 -3.66
CA ALA A 21 -1.77 18.19 -2.34
C ALA A 21 -1.77 16.84 -1.61
N PHE A 22 -0.59 16.43 -1.17
CA PHE A 22 -0.40 15.10 -0.58
C PHE A 22 -0.97 14.94 0.84
N SER A 23 -0.78 15.97 1.67
CA SER A 23 -1.12 15.89 3.09
C SER A 23 -2.62 15.73 3.28
N GLY A 24 -3.03 14.69 4.02
CA GLY A 24 -4.45 14.39 4.27
C GLY A 24 -5.22 13.80 3.08
N HIS A 25 -4.57 13.52 1.94
CA HIS A 25 -5.27 13.01 0.77
C HIS A 25 -5.88 11.62 1.02
N ALA A 26 -7.17 11.46 0.69
CA ALA A 26 -7.93 10.24 0.96
C ALA A 26 -7.33 9.01 0.28
N LEU A 27 -6.92 9.11 -0.98
CA LEU A 27 -6.28 8.00 -1.70
C LEU A 27 -4.97 7.54 -1.05
N ALA A 28 -4.17 8.44 -0.48
CA ALA A 28 -2.97 8.06 0.24
C ALA A 28 -3.29 7.24 1.50
N ALA A 29 -4.41 7.52 2.16
CA ALA A 29 -4.91 6.70 3.28
C ALA A 29 -5.43 5.33 2.80
N VAL A 30 -6.07 5.25 1.63
CA VAL A 30 -6.49 3.98 1.02
C VAL A 30 -5.29 3.08 0.78
N ILE A 31 -4.22 3.61 0.17
CA ILE A 31 -2.99 2.84 -0.11
C ILE A 31 -2.33 2.37 1.18
N ARG A 32 -2.18 3.24 2.18
CA ARG A 32 -1.47 2.92 3.43
C ARG A 32 -2.23 1.96 4.34
N ASN A 33 -3.55 2.09 4.40
CA ASN A 33 -4.36 1.46 5.44
C ASN A 33 -5.35 0.44 4.87
N ALA A 34 -6.23 0.87 3.95
CA ALA A 34 -7.31 0.02 3.45
C ALA A 34 -6.76 -1.13 2.61
N ALA A 35 -5.94 -0.83 1.61
CA ALA A 35 -5.33 -1.85 0.76
C ALA A 35 -4.43 -2.80 1.57
N ARG A 36 -3.69 -2.27 2.55
CA ARG A 36 -2.91 -3.09 3.50
C ARG A 36 -3.80 -4.08 4.25
N SER A 37 -4.91 -3.62 4.82
CA SER A 37 -5.84 -4.48 5.58
C SER A 37 -6.38 -5.61 4.69
N GLU A 38 -6.82 -5.27 3.47
CA GLU A 38 -7.43 -6.24 2.57
C GLU A 38 -6.42 -7.26 2.03
N VAL A 39 -5.15 -6.87 1.86
CA VAL A 39 -4.06 -7.83 1.57
C VAL A 39 -3.80 -8.75 2.77
N THR A 40 -3.74 -8.21 3.98
CA THR A 40 -3.60 -9.01 5.20
C THR A 40 -4.73 -10.04 5.33
N ASP A 41 -5.98 -9.60 5.09
CA ASP A 41 -7.14 -10.48 5.17
C ASP A 41 -7.12 -11.54 4.06
N ALA A 42 -6.67 -11.18 2.85
CA ALA A 42 -6.53 -12.11 1.73
C ALA A 42 -5.46 -13.19 1.95
N LEU A 43 -4.40 -12.89 2.73
CA LEU A 43 -3.40 -13.88 3.12
C LEU A 43 -3.98 -14.94 4.08
N GLY A 44 -4.97 -14.58 4.90
CA GLY A 44 -5.64 -15.52 5.80
C GLY A 44 -4.68 -16.29 6.70
N SER A 45 -4.78 -17.61 6.70
CA SER A 45 -3.90 -18.50 7.48
C SER A 45 -2.45 -18.53 7.00
N GLU A 46 -2.19 -18.12 5.76
CA GLU A 46 -0.84 -18.04 5.19
C GLU A 46 -0.07 -16.79 5.65
N ASN A 47 -0.71 -15.93 6.46
CA ASN A 47 -0.08 -14.75 7.05
C ASN A 47 0.89 -15.12 8.19
N ASN A 48 1.94 -15.86 7.85
CA ASN A 48 3.00 -16.39 8.74
C ASN A 48 3.91 -15.26 9.27
N ASP A 49 3.35 -14.38 10.10
CA ASP A 49 3.97 -13.17 10.62
C ASP A 49 4.50 -12.21 9.53
N LEU A 50 3.95 -12.29 8.31
CA LEU A 50 4.32 -11.42 7.21
C LEU A 50 3.91 -9.97 7.49
N LEU A 51 4.78 -9.04 7.13
CA LEU A 51 4.56 -7.61 7.32
C LEU A 51 4.00 -6.99 6.05
N VAL A 52 2.71 -6.68 6.06
CA VAL A 52 2.06 -5.95 4.97
C VAL A 52 2.19 -4.45 5.19
N LYS A 53 2.67 -3.73 4.16
CA LYS A 53 2.76 -2.26 4.16
C LYS A 53 2.31 -1.70 2.81
N GLY A 54 1.76 -0.50 2.83
CA GLY A 54 1.50 0.29 1.62
C GLY A 54 2.12 1.68 1.73
N SER A 55 2.53 2.25 0.61
CA SER A 55 3.05 3.61 0.53
C SER A 55 2.57 4.31 -0.74
N ALA A 56 2.04 5.52 -0.55
CA ALA A 56 1.84 6.50 -1.59
C ALA A 56 2.99 7.52 -1.65
N GLY A 57 4.05 7.34 -0.85
CA GLY A 57 5.13 8.29 -0.59
C GLY A 57 5.20 8.76 0.86
N GLN A 58 6.23 9.54 1.21
CA GLN A 58 6.58 9.87 2.61
C GLN A 58 6.43 11.37 2.95
N SER A 59 6.71 12.26 2.00
CA SER A 59 6.51 13.72 2.11
C SER A 59 5.83 14.34 0.87
N GLY A 60 5.53 13.50 -0.11
CA GLY A 60 4.88 13.81 -1.37
C GLY A 60 4.51 12.50 -2.07
N TRP A 61 3.85 12.59 -3.21
CA TRP A 61 3.49 11.41 -3.99
C TRP A 61 4.72 10.68 -4.53
N ALA A 62 4.73 9.36 -4.40
CA ALA A 62 5.67 8.52 -5.11
C ALA A 62 5.31 8.48 -6.61
N GLU A 63 6.30 8.32 -7.48
CA GLU A 63 6.01 8.14 -8.91
C GLU A 63 5.24 6.85 -9.17
N VAL A 64 5.54 5.80 -8.40
CA VAL A 64 4.82 4.53 -8.38
C VAL A 64 4.45 4.20 -6.93
N PRO A 65 3.15 4.10 -6.57
CA PRO A 65 2.73 3.65 -5.26
C PRO A 65 2.92 2.14 -5.15
N TRP A 66 3.05 1.64 -3.92
CA TRP A 66 3.23 0.21 -3.71
C TRP A 66 2.46 -0.31 -2.51
N ILE A 67 2.14 -1.60 -2.59
CA ILE A 67 1.69 -2.44 -1.49
C ILE A 67 2.61 -3.66 -1.51
N ALA A 68 3.23 -3.98 -0.38
CA ALA A 68 4.23 -5.01 -0.28
C ALA A 68 3.96 -5.91 0.92
N VAL A 69 4.26 -7.19 0.76
CA VAL A 69 4.25 -8.21 1.80
C VAL A 69 5.71 -8.58 2.04
N PHE A 70 6.22 -8.31 3.24
CA PHE A 70 7.61 -8.58 3.60
C PHE A 70 7.69 -9.76 4.54
N ASP A 71 8.68 -10.63 4.35
CA ASP A 71 9.11 -11.58 5.38
C ASP A 71 10.05 -10.84 6.34
N PRO A 72 9.67 -10.62 7.61
CA PRO A 72 10.49 -9.90 8.59
C PRO A 72 11.81 -10.57 8.92
N LEU A 73 12.00 -11.86 8.60
CA LEU A 73 13.29 -12.55 8.73
C LEU A 73 14.30 -12.06 7.69
N ILE A 74 13.83 -11.54 6.55
CA ILE A 74 14.66 -11.02 5.46
C ILE A 74 14.69 -9.48 5.50
N THR A 75 13.51 -8.86 5.52
CA THR A 75 13.40 -7.39 5.51
C THR A 75 12.08 -6.90 6.09
N ARG A 76 12.09 -5.64 6.53
CA ARG A 76 10.89 -4.94 7.03
C ARG A 76 10.53 -3.72 6.19
N THR A 77 11.30 -3.39 5.15
CA THR A 77 11.12 -2.16 4.36
C THR A 77 11.43 -2.39 2.90
N ALA A 78 10.86 -1.58 2.02
CA ALA A 78 11.19 -1.59 0.59
C ALA A 78 12.60 -1.05 0.27
N MET A 79 13.32 -0.47 1.24
CA MET A 79 14.62 0.17 1.02
C MET A 79 15.80 -0.78 1.21
N GLN A 80 15.58 -1.96 1.79
CA GLN A 80 16.62 -2.93 2.13
C GLN A 80 16.05 -4.34 1.93
N GLY A 81 16.86 -5.28 1.46
CA GLY A 81 16.41 -6.63 1.11
C GLY A 81 17.04 -7.09 -0.21
N TYR A 82 16.54 -8.18 -0.77
CA TYR A 82 16.91 -8.72 -2.08
C TYR A 82 15.66 -9.02 -2.91
#